data_AF-A0A434L2N3-F1
#
_entry.id   AF-A0A434L2N3-F1
#
_cell.length_a   1.000
_cell.length_b   1.000
_cell.length_c   1.000
_cell.angle_alpha   90.00
_cell.angle_beta   90.00
_cell.angle_gamma   90.00
#
_symmetry.space_group_name_H-M   'P 1'
#
loop_
_entity.id
_entity.type
_entity.pdbx_description
1 polymer ?
#
loop_
_entity_poly.entity_id
_entity_poly.type
_entity_poly.pdbx_seq_one_letter_code
_entity_poly.pdbx_strand_id
1 'polypeptide(L)'
;TGLLAYLGKNDALDRAYIAAHTTGFEGAIAASSLDLAGIAAATGLGEDELVRFYSLFAATAKTVTVYSQGVNQSSSGTDKVNAIINCHLATGRIGKPGTGPFSVTGQPNAMGGREVGGLANMLAAHMEIENPEHRSRVQRFWSAPAIAEKPGLKAVEMFQAVADGRIRALWIMATNPVDSMPDADAVEAAIKACPFVVASDVLAMTDTVRHAHVRLPAAAWGEKDGSVTNSERRISRQRAFLPVPGEARADWWIIAEVAKRMGIAEAFSYASPAAIFAEHAALSAFENHGAREFDIGAYAGVDAETYEELAPFQWPEPASP
;
A
#
# COMPACT_ATOMS: atom_id res chain seq x y z
N THR A 1 -22.74 -12.62 -8.26
CA THR A 1 -22.00 -13.11 -7.07
C THR A 1 -22.95 -13.99 -6.25
N GLY A 2 -22.59 -15.25 -5.99
CA GLY A 2 -23.50 -16.22 -5.39
C GLY A 2 -23.98 -15.86 -3.98
N LEU A 3 -23.05 -15.51 -3.08
CA LEU A 3 -23.36 -15.17 -1.69
C LEU A 3 -24.27 -13.94 -1.57
N LEU A 4 -23.99 -12.85 -2.29
CA LEU A 4 -24.82 -11.64 -2.24
C LEU A 4 -26.26 -11.92 -2.69
N ALA A 5 -26.43 -12.68 -3.78
CA ALA A 5 -27.75 -13.09 -4.26
C ALA A 5 -28.47 -13.99 -3.25
N TYR A 6 -27.76 -14.91 -2.60
CA TYR A 6 -28.32 -15.73 -1.53
C TYR A 6 -28.81 -14.88 -0.36
N LEU A 7 -28.03 -13.90 0.08
CA LEU A 7 -28.41 -13.00 1.19
C LEU A 7 -29.71 -12.24 0.88
N GLY A 8 -29.87 -11.75 -0.35
CA GLY A 8 -31.10 -11.08 -0.77
C GLY A 8 -32.33 -11.98 -0.83
N LYS A 9 -32.17 -13.25 -1.22
CA LYS A 9 -33.28 -14.23 -1.28
C LYS A 9 -33.69 -14.77 0.09
N ASN A 10 -32.81 -14.70 1.10
CA ASN A 10 -33.01 -15.29 2.42
C ASN A 10 -33.18 -14.24 3.53
N ASP A 11 -33.65 -13.03 3.17
CA ASP A 11 -33.93 -11.93 4.11
C ASP A 11 -32.78 -11.61 5.08
N ALA A 12 -31.54 -11.79 4.63
CA ALA A 12 -30.34 -11.57 5.43
C ALA A 12 -29.72 -10.19 5.17
N LEU A 13 -30.49 -9.24 4.62
CA LEU A 13 -30.03 -7.89 4.28
C LEU A 13 -30.32 -6.90 5.39
N ASP A 14 -29.34 -6.05 5.72
CA ASP A 14 -29.57 -4.89 6.58
C ASP A 14 -30.05 -3.71 5.72
N ARG A 15 -31.36 -3.67 5.46
CA ARG A 15 -31.97 -2.67 4.56
C ARG A 15 -31.78 -1.23 5.05
N ALA A 16 -31.78 -1.02 6.37
CA ALA A 16 -31.57 0.30 6.95
C ALA A 16 -30.13 0.77 6.71
N TYR A 17 -29.14 -0.10 6.95
CA TYR A 17 -27.75 0.20 6.66
C TYR A 17 -27.50 0.45 5.17
N ILE A 18 -28.04 -0.42 4.30
CA ILE A 18 -27.91 -0.28 2.85
C ILE A 18 -28.42 1.09 2.39
N ALA A 19 -29.62 1.49 2.84
CA ALA A 19 -30.21 2.76 2.47
C ALA A 19 -29.43 3.98 2.99
N ALA A 20 -28.84 3.88 4.18
CA ALA A 20 -28.13 4.99 4.82
C ALA A 20 -26.67 5.15 4.36
N HIS A 21 -26.00 4.06 3.97
CA HIS A 21 -24.54 4.03 3.84
C HIS A 21 -24.02 3.45 2.52
N THR A 22 -24.88 3.11 1.57
CA THR A 22 -24.46 2.52 0.30
C THR A 22 -25.15 3.18 -0.89
N THR A 23 -24.58 3.00 -2.07
CA THR A 23 -25.18 3.36 -3.36
C THR A 23 -25.05 2.19 -4.33
N GLY A 24 -25.91 2.13 -5.34
CA GLY A 24 -25.81 1.12 -6.40
C GLY A 24 -26.14 -0.33 -6.00
N PHE A 25 -26.73 -0.57 -4.83
CA PHE A 25 -27.03 -1.91 -4.32
C PHE A 25 -27.86 -2.77 -5.29
N GLU A 26 -28.94 -2.19 -5.85
CA GLU A 26 -29.83 -2.89 -6.79
C GLU A 26 -29.08 -3.37 -8.05
N GLY A 27 -28.14 -2.57 -8.57
CA GLY A 27 -27.28 -2.98 -9.67
C GLY A 27 -26.34 -4.11 -9.27
N ALA A 28 -25.75 -4.03 -8.08
CA ALA A 28 -24.82 -5.04 -7.57
C ALA A 28 -25.48 -6.41 -7.36
N ILE A 29 -26.73 -6.45 -6.85
CA ILE A 29 -27.46 -7.70 -6.66
C ILE A 29 -27.95 -8.28 -7.98
N ALA A 30 -28.41 -7.43 -8.91
CA ALA A 30 -28.86 -7.83 -10.24
C ALA A 30 -27.72 -8.38 -11.12
N ALA A 31 -26.48 -7.97 -10.87
CA ALA A 31 -25.30 -8.46 -11.60
C ALA A 31 -25.01 -9.96 -11.39
N SER A 32 -25.70 -10.66 -10.49
CA SER A 32 -25.57 -12.11 -10.37
C SER A 32 -26.31 -12.84 -11.48
N SER A 33 -25.57 -13.30 -12.49
CA SER A 33 -26.12 -13.97 -13.68
C SER A 33 -26.25 -15.50 -13.58
N LEU A 34 -25.58 -16.13 -12.60
CA LEU A 34 -25.59 -17.59 -12.43
C LEU A 34 -26.52 -18.01 -11.29
N ASP A 35 -27.23 -19.11 -11.50
CA ASP A 35 -27.94 -19.85 -10.46
C ASP A 35 -26.97 -20.78 -9.69
N LEU A 36 -27.50 -21.54 -8.71
CA LEU A 36 -26.68 -22.38 -7.84
C LEU A 36 -25.91 -23.44 -8.63
N ALA A 37 -26.57 -24.11 -9.58
CA ALA A 37 -25.95 -25.12 -10.46
C ALA A 37 -24.85 -24.49 -11.34
N GLY A 38 -25.09 -23.31 -11.91
CA GLY A 38 -24.09 -22.58 -12.69
C GLY A 38 -22.87 -22.17 -11.87
N ILE A 39 -23.07 -21.75 -10.60
CA ILE A 39 -21.97 -21.43 -9.68
C ILE A 39 -21.19 -22.70 -9.29
N ALA A 40 -21.89 -23.81 -9.00
CA ALA A 40 -21.24 -25.10 -8.70
C ALA A 40 -20.36 -25.55 -9.88
N ALA A 41 -20.89 -25.51 -11.10
CA ALA A 41 -20.12 -25.83 -12.31
C ALA A 41 -18.91 -24.90 -12.52
N ALA A 42 -19.06 -23.59 -12.29
CA ALA A 42 -17.99 -22.62 -12.50
C ALA A 42 -16.88 -22.68 -11.44
N THR A 43 -17.22 -23.08 -10.21
CA THR A 43 -16.27 -23.13 -9.08
C THR A 43 -15.71 -24.53 -8.85
N GLY A 44 -16.36 -25.58 -9.36
CA GLY A 44 -16.04 -26.97 -9.07
C GLY A 44 -16.46 -27.45 -7.67
N LEU A 45 -17.23 -26.64 -6.92
CA LEU A 45 -17.73 -26.96 -5.59
C LEU A 45 -19.11 -27.65 -5.66
N GLY A 46 -19.43 -28.47 -4.66
CA GLY A 46 -20.77 -29.05 -4.54
C GLY A 46 -21.83 -27.99 -4.20
N GLU A 47 -23.06 -28.16 -4.68
CA GLU A 47 -24.17 -27.28 -4.34
C GLU A 47 -24.41 -27.22 -2.82
N ASP A 48 -24.30 -28.36 -2.14
CA ASP A 48 -24.44 -28.46 -0.68
C ASP A 48 -23.34 -27.66 0.05
N GLU A 49 -22.10 -27.67 -0.46
CA GLU A 49 -20.99 -26.90 0.12
C GLU A 49 -21.23 -25.40 -0.02
N LEU A 50 -21.70 -24.96 -1.20
CA LEU A 50 -22.05 -23.57 -1.45
C LEU A 50 -23.19 -23.10 -0.55
N VAL A 51 -24.29 -23.85 -0.46
CA VAL A 51 -25.43 -23.52 0.41
C VAL A 51 -25.02 -23.52 1.88
N ARG A 52 -24.17 -24.48 2.30
CA ARG A 52 -23.62 -24.50 3.66
C ARG A 52 -22.79 -23.24 3.94
N PHE A 53 -21.90 -22.85 3.05
CA PHE A 53 -21.13 -21.62 3.21
C PHE A 53 -22.04 -20.38 3.26
N TYR A 54 -23.02 -20.27 2.36
CA TYR A 54 -23.93 -19.12 2.32
C TYR A 54 -24.80 -19.02 3.57
N SER A 55 -25.35 -20.14 4.03
CA SER A 55 -26.16 -20.18 5.26
C SER A 55 -25.34 -19.83 6.50
N LEU A 56 -24.09 -20.32 6.61
CA LEU A 56 -23.19 -19.94 7.70
C LEU A 56 -22.91 -18.43 7.71
N PHE A 57 -22.62 -17.84 6.55
CA PHE A 57 -22.37 -16.40 6.44
C PHE A 57 -23.63 -15.58 6.76
N ALA A 58 -24.81 -16.01 6.30
CA ALA A 58 -26.08 -15.35 6.57
C ALA A 58 -26.44 -15.38 8.07
N ALA A 59 -26.28 -16.53 8.73
CA ALA A 59 -26.64 -16.72 10.13
C ALA A 59 -25.64 -16.08 11.13
N THR A 60 -24.41 -15.79 10.70
CA THR A 60 -23.33 -15.35 11.61
C THR A 60 -23.17 -13.84 11.61
N ALA A 61 -23.78 -13.15 12.57
CA ALA A 61 -23.71 -11.68 12.67
C ALA A 61 -22.26 -11.14 12.71
N LYS A 62 -21.39 -11.76 13.52
CA LYS A 62 -19.97 -11.41 13.63
C LYS A 62 -19.11 -12.20 12.65
N THR A 63 -18.93 -11.67 11.45
CA THR A 63 -18.14 -12.30 10.39
C THR A 63 -17.00 -11.39 9.95
N VAL A 64 -15.77 -11.90 9.98
CA VAL A 64 -14.58 -11.27 9.38
C VAL A 64 -14.20 -12.09 8.15
N THR A 65 -13.98 -11.41 7.01
CA THR A 65 -13.41 -12.06 5.82
C THR A 65 -11.99 -11.59 5.62
N VAL A 66 -11.02 -12.46 5.92
CA VAL A 66 -9.60 -12.20 5.70
C VAL A 66 -9.22 -12.66 4.29
N TYR A 67 -8.59 -11.79 3.49
CA TYR A 67 -8.15 -12.12 2.14
C TYR A 67 -6.78 -11.50 1.83
N SER A 68 -6.08 -12.07 0.85
CA SER A 68 -4.73 -11.66 0.47
C SER A 68 -4.48 -11.91 -1.03
N GLN A 69 -3.23 -12.20 -1.40
CA GLN A 69 -2.77 -12.32 -2.78
C GLN A 69 -3.57 -13.31 -3.63
N GLY A 70 -4.10 -14.41 -3.07
CA GLY A 70 -4.95 -15.34 -3.83
C GLY A 70 -6.23 -14.71 -4.40
N VAL A 71 -6.70 -13.62 -3.81
CA VAL A 71 -7.79 -12.80 -4.36
C VAL A 71 -7.24 -11.68 -5.26
N ASN A 72 -6.19 -10.99 -4.80
CA ASN A 72 -5.69 -9.76 -5.42
C ASN A 72 -4.91 -10.02 -6.73
N GLN A 73 -4.12 -11.09 -6.80
CA GLN A 73 -3.29 -11.45 -7.96
C GLN A 73 -4.12 -12.20 -9.01
N SER A 74 -5.07 -11.48 -9.57
CA SER A 74 -6.06 -11.99 -10.51
C SER A 74 -6.38 -10.92 -11.54
N SER A 75 -6.65 -11.32 -12.78
CA SER A 75 -7.14 -10.40 -13.83
C SER A 75 -8.41 -9.66 -13.42
N SER A 76 -9.23 -10.28 -12.57
CA SER A 76 -10.44 -9.72 -11.94
C SER A 76 -10.30 -9.44 -10.44
N GLY A 77 -9.09 -9.14 -9.95
CA GLY A 77 -8.82 -8.94 -8.52
C GLY A 77 -9.73 -7.90 -7.87
N THR A 78 -9.90 -6.73 -8.50
CA THR A 78 -10.78 -5.65 -8.01
C THR A 78 -12.23 -6.12 -7.86
N ASP A 79 -12.76 -6.84 -8.86
CA ASP A 79 -14.14 -7.33 -8.83
C ASP A 79 -14.35 -8.38 -7.73
N LYS A 80 -13.37 -9.25 -7.50
CA LYS A 80 -13.41 -10.24 -6.42
C LYS A 80 -13.41 -9.55 -5.04
N VAL A 81 -12.58 -8.53 -4.86
CA VAL A 81 -12.56 -7.74 -3.61
C VAL A 81 -13.89 -7.01 -3.40
N ASN A 82 -14.43 -6.39 -4.45
CA ASN A 82 -15.77 -5.77 -4.41
C ASN A 82 -16.86 -6.80 -4.06
N ALA A 83 -16.80 -8.01 -4.60
CA ALA A 83 -17.74 -9.08 -4.26
C ALA A 83 -17.72 -9.44 -2.76
N ILE A 84 -16.54 -9.44 -2.13
CA ILE A 84 -16.38 -9.64 -0.69
C ILE A 84 -16.97 -8.46 0.08
N ILE A 85 -16.56 -7.23 -0.26
CA ILE A 85 -16.98 -5.99 0.41
C ILE A 85 -18.50 -5.83 0.35
N ASN A 86 -19.11 -6.09 -0.81
CA ASN A 86 -20.55 -5.97 -1.02
C ASN A 86 -21.35 -6.86 -0.06
N CYS A 87 -20.85 -8.06 0.28
CA CYS A 87 -21.53 -8.94 1.25
C CYS A 87 -21.50 -8.35 2.66
N HIS A 88 -20.43 -7.66 3.05
CA HIS A 88 -20.35 -6.98 4.36
C HIS A 88 -21.19 -5.71 4.41
N LEU A 89 -21.21 -4.92 3.32
CA LEU A 89 -22.09 -3.75 3.21
C LEU A 89 -23.58 -4.16 3.23
N ALA A 90 -23.94 -5.20 2.47
CA ALA A 90 -25.31 -5.72 2.40
C ALA A 90 -25.86 -6.22 3.75
N THR A 91 -24.97 -6.55 4.68
CA THR A 91 -25.31 -7.10 6.00
C THR A 91 -25.00 -6.13 7.13
N GLY A 92 -24.67 -4.88 6.82
CA GLY A 92 -24.40 -3.84 7.80
C GLY A 92 -23.21 -4.16 8.72
N ARG A 93 -22.19 -4.84 8.21
CA ARG A 93 -21.04 -5.35 8.98
C ARG A 93 -19.81 -4.45 8.95
N ILE A 94 -19.90 -3.24 8.40
CA ILE A 94 -18.79 -2.27 8.43
C ILE A 94 -18.91 -1.38 9.68
N GLY A 95 -17.77 -1.05 10.30
CA GLY A 95 -17.71 -0.17 11.47
C GLY A 95 -18.09 -0.84 12.80
N LYS A 96 -18.15 -2.17 12.85
CA LYS A 96 -18.50 -2.93 14.07
C LYS A 96 -17.32 -3.82 14.52
N PRO A 97 -17.04 -3.96 15.83
CA PRO A 97 -15.99 -4.86 16.30
C PRO A 97 -16.25 -6.33 15.97
N GLY A 98 -15.22 -7.02 15.46
CA GLY A 98 -15.29 -8.44 15.10
C GLY A 98 -16.02 -8.71 13.79
N THR A 99 -16.13 -7.72 12.90
CA THR A 99 -16.78 -7.85 11.60
C THR A 99 -15.98 -7.19 10.48
N GLY A 100 -16.33 -7.49 9.23
CA GLY A 100 -15.88 -6.75 8.06
C GLY A 100 -14.84 -7.47 7.19
N PRO A 101 -14.56 -6.91 6.01
CA PRO A 101 -13.50 -7.38 5.14
C PRO A 101 -12.14 -6.90 5.67
N PHE A 102 -11.14 -7.78 5.67
CA PHE A 102 -9.78 -7.45 6.11
C PHE A 102 -8.74 -7.95 5.11
N SER A 103 -8.16 -7.00 4.36
CA SER A 103 -7.08 -7.28 3.41
C SER A 103 -5.75 -7.39 4.18
N VAL A 104 -5.21 -8.59 4.27
CA VAL A 104 -3.88 -8.79 4.87
C VAL A 104 -2.80 -8.70 3.81
N THR A 105 -1.76 -7.93 4.13
CA THR A 105 -0.60 -7.71 3.25
C THR A 105 0.54 -8.65 3.62
N GLY A 106 1.29 -9.14 2.63
CA GLY A 106 2.42 -10.04 2.88
C GLY A 106 3.64 -9.33 3.44
N GLN A 107 4.01 -8.17 2.88
CA GLN A 107 5.17 -7.41 3.34
C GLN A 107 4.86 -6.66 4.65
N PRO A 108 5.83 -6.60 5.59
CA PRO A 108 5.60 -6.08 6.94
C PRO A 108 5.25 -4.58 6.98
N ASN A 109 5.67 -3.81 5.97
CA ASN A 109 5.42 -2.36 5.88
C ASN A 109 4.69 -1.96 4.59
N ALA A 110 3.88 -2.87 4.02
CA ALA A 110 3.12 -2.59 2.80
C ALA A 110 2.14 -1.42 2.98
N MET A 111 1.60 -1.23 4.18
CA MET A 111 0.72 -0.09 4.48
C MET A 111 1.54 1.20 4.57
N GLY A 112 2.66 1.21 5.30
CA GLY A 112 3.55 2.37 5.39
C GLY A 112 4.08 2.83 4.03
N GLY A 113 4.37 1.90 3.13
CA GLY A 113 4.73 2.23 1.74
C GLY A 113 3.66 3.05 1.00
N ARG A 114 2.36 2.82 1.26
CA ARG A 114 1.27 3.61 0.67
C ARG A 114 1.09 4.96 1.37
N GLU A 115 1.28 4.99 2.68
CA GLU A 115 1.21 6.21 3.49
C GLU A 115 2.23 7.25 3.01
N VAL A 116 3.45 6.81 2.66
CA VAL A 116 4.53 7.69 2.20
C VAL A 116 4.56 7.93 0.68
N GLY A 117 3.55 7.47 -0.07
CA GLY A 117 3.47 7.71 -1.52
C GLY A 117 4.35 6.78 -2.37
N GLY A 118 4.67 5.59 -1.88
CA GLY A 118 5.46 4.56 -2.60
C GLY A 118 4.72 3.85 -3.74
N LEU A 119 3.65 4.44 -4.28
CA LEU A 119 2.91 3.93 -5.43
C LEU A 119 2.98 4.93 -6.58
N ALA A 120 3.13 4.45 -7.81
CA ALA A 120 3.25 5.31 -8.99
C ALA A 120 2.00 6.20 -9.24
N ASN A 121 0.86 5.87 -8.66
CA ASN A 121 -0.42 6.55 -8.85
C ASN A 121 -0.94 7.29 -7.60
N MET A 122 -0.09 7.52 -6.60
CA MET A 122 -0.50 8.17 -5.35
C MET A 122 0.63 9.06 -4.82
N LEU A 123 0.28 10.21 -4.26
CA LEU A 123 1.17 11.09 -3.52
C LEU A 123 1.24 10.66 -2.04
N ALA A 124 2.21 11.19 -1.29
CA ALA A 124 2.29 10.94 0.15
C ALA A 124 1.01 11.38 0.90
N ALA A 125 0.78 10.80 2.07
CA ALA A 125 -0.39 11.01 2.92
C ALA A 125 -1.74 10.76 2.23
N HIS A 126 -1.83 9.67 1.46
CA HIS A 126 -3.03 9.21 0.74
C HIS A 126 -3.65 10.28 -0.17
N MET A 127 -2.81 11.15 -0.73
CA MET A 127 -3.26 12.16 -1.68
C MET A 127 -3.26 11.59 -3.11
N GLU A 128 -4.37 11.74 -3.79
CA GLU A 128 -4.53 11.33 -5.19
C GLU A 128 -3.71 12.21 -6.14
N ILE A 129 -2.83 11.62 -6.95
CA ILE A 129 -2.02 12.35 -7.91
C ILE A 129 -2.86 12.99 -9.04
N GLU A 130 -4.04 12.45 -9.33
CA GLU A 130 -4.94 12.97 -10.37
C GLU A 130 -5.69 14.24 -9.91
N ASN A 131 -5.80 14.47 -8.61
CA ASN A 131 -6.46 15.64 -8.06
C ASN A 131 -5.51 16.87 -8.05
N PRO A 132 -5.84 17.97 -8.75
CA PRO A 132 -4.99 19.16 -8.80
C PRO A 132 -4.79 19.84 -7.45
N GLU A 133 -5.80 19.82 -6.56
CA GLU A 133 -5.69 20.40 -5.22
C GLU A 133 -4.71 19.62 -4.35
N HIS A 134 -4.74 18.29 -4.45
CA HIS A 134 -3.79 17.41 -3.78
C HIS A 134 -2.35 17.65 -4.23
N ARG A 135 -2.13 17.74 -5.56
CA ARG A 135 -0.81 18.11 -6.12
C ARG A 135 -0.34 19.46 -5.58
N SER A 136 -1.22 20.45 -5.63
CA SER A 136 -0.93 21.82 -5.19
C SER A 136 -0.57 21.86 -3.69
N ARG A 137 -1.27 21.08 -2.85
CA ARG A 137 -1.02 20.98 -1.41
C ARG A 137 0.36 20.40 -1.09
N VAL A 138 0.69 19.25 -1.68
CA VAL A 138 2.02 18.62 -1.51
C VAL A 138 3.13 19.55 -2.00
N GLN A 139 2.93 20.18 -3.15
CA GLN A 139 3.89 21.13 -3.71
C GLN A 139 4.12 22.33 -2.78
N ARG A 140 3.07 22.90 -2.19
CA ARG A 140 3.19 23.98 -1.20
C ARG A 140 3.91 23.52 0.06
N PHE A 141 3.53 22.37 0.61
CA PHE A 141 4.13 21.85 1.85
C PHE A 141 5.64 21.68 1.72
N TRP A 142 6.09 21.02 0.64
CA TRP A 142 7.53 20.83 0.38
C TRP A 142 8.22 22.05 -0.23
N SER A 143 7.49 23.13 -0.53
CA SER A 143 7.99 24.26 -1.34
C SER A 143 8.68 23.78 -2.63
N ALA A 144 8.15 22.72 -3.24
CA ALA A 144 8.78 22.06 -4.35
C ALA A 144 8.66 22.90 -5.64
N PRO A 145 9.73 23.04 -6.44
CA PRO A 145 9.68 23.82 -7.67
C PRO A 145 8.75 23.21 -8.73
N ALA A 146 8.51 21.90 -8.65
CA ALA A 146 7.60 21.17 -9.52
C ALA A 146 7.04 19.93 -8.79
N ILE A 147 5.91 19.43 -9.28
CA ILE A 147 5.33 18.15 -8.86
C ILE A 147 4.82 17.39 -10.09
N ALA A 148 4.81 16.06 -10.01
CA ALA A 148 4.29 15.23 -11.10
C ALA A 148 2.80 15.51 -11.36
N GLU A 149 2.43 15.71 -12.62
CA GLU A 149 1.06 16.06 -13.02
C GLU A 149 0.17 14.84 -13.28
N LYS A 150 0.77 13.66 -13.43
CA LYS A 150 0.10 12.41 -13.78
C LYS A 150 0.75 11.21 -13.10
N PRO A 151 0.03 10.08 -12.95
CA PRO A 151 0.61 8.81 -12.50
C PRO A 151 1.86 8.40 -13.30
N GLY A 152 2.83 7.81 -12.60
CA GLY A 152 3.92 7.07 -13.20
C GLY A 152 3.47 5.70 -13.73
N LEU A 153 4.40 4.95 -14.31
CA LEU A 153 4.15 3.62 -14.85
C LEU A 153 4.08 2.57 -13.73
N LYS A 154 3.18 1.59 -13.86
CA LYS A 154 3.17 0.42 -12.98
C LYS A 154 4.34 -0.51 -13.33
N ALA A 155 4.73 -1.40 -12.42
CA ALA A 155 5.96 -2.19 -12.54
C ALA A 155 6.15 -2.89 -13.90
N VAL A 156 5.13 -3.58 -14.43
CA VAL A 156 5.22 -4.26 -15.75
C VAL A 156 5.42 -3.24 -16.88
N GLU A 157 4.62 -2.18 -16.92
CA GLU A 157 4.71 -1.12 -17.93
C GLU A 157 6.03 -0.33 -17.84
N MET A 158 6.56 -0.18 -16.62
CA MET A 158 7.84 0.45 -16.35
C MET A 158 8.98 -0.36 -16.96
N PHE A 159 9.03 -1.69 -16.75
CA PHE A 159 10.06 -2.52 -17.36
C PHE A 159 9.95 -2.60 -18.88
N GLN A 160 8.72 -2.60 -19.44
CA GLN A 160 8.53 -2.42 -20.88
C GLN A 160 9.10 -1.07 -21.36
N ALA A 161 8.88 0.02 -20.61
CA ALA A 161 9.45 1.33 -20.93
C ALA A 161 10.97 1.39 -20.81
N VAL A 162 11.57 0.58 -19.93
CA VAL A 162 13.03 0.38 -19.88
C VAL A 162 13.50 -0.36 -21.14
N ALA A 163 12.83 -1.45 -21.52
CA ALA A 163 13.16 -2.22 -22.73
C ALA A 163 13.09 -1.38 -24.01
N ASP A 164 12.07 -0.52 -24.13
CA ASP A 164 11.87 0.37 -25.28
C ASP A 164 12.77 1.63 -25.24
N GLY A 165 13.60 1.80 -24.21
CA GLY A 165 14.51 2.95 -24.06
C GLY A 165 13.86 4.26 -23.65
N ARG A 166 12.57 4.27 -23.29
CA ARG A 166 11.86 5.45 -22.75
C ARG A 166 12.36 5.80 -21.35
N ILE A 167 12.70 4.79 -20.54
CA ILE A 167 13.39 4.95 -19.25
C ILE A 167 14.86 4.59 -19.44
N ARG A 168 15.75 5.54 -19.14
CA ARG A 168 17.21 5.40 -19.34
C ARG A 168 18.02 5.32 -18.05
N ALA A 169 17.38 5.55 -16.91
CA ALA A 169 17.96 5.42 -15.59
C ALA A 169 16.97 4.69 -14.69
N LEU A 170 17.44 3.67 -13.99
CA LEU A 170 16.65 2.87 -13.07
C LEU A 170 17.36 2.78 -11.73
N TRP A 171 16.65 3.13 -10.64
CA TRP A 171 17.13 2.90 -9.28
C TRP A 171 16.23 1.88 -8.61
N ILE A 172 16.78 0.70 -8.35
CA ILE A 172 16.11 -0.42 -7.70
C ILE A 172 16.52 -0.44 -6.23
N MET A 173 15.55 -0.43 -5.31
CA MET A 173 15.80 -0.35 -3.88
C MET A 173 15.11 -1.50 -3.14
N ALA A 174 15.88 -2.30 -2.41
CA ALA A 174 15.42 -3.39 -1.55
C ALA A 174 14.46 -4.38 -2.24
N THR A 175 14.73 -4.72 -3.52
CA THR A 175 13.93 -5.68 -4.29
C THR A 175 14.76 -6.35 -5.38
N ASN A 176 14.36 -7.57 -5.77
CA ASN A 176 15.02 -8.40 -6.78
C ASN A 176 14.06 -8.70 -7.95
N PRO A 177 13.72 -7.71 -8.81
CA PRO A 177 12.73 -7.86 -9.87
C PRO A 177 13.06 -8.96 -10.87
N VAL A 178 14.33 -9.30 -11.10
CA VAL A 178 14.69 -10.45 -11.96
C VAL A 178 14.17 -11.78 -11.41
N ASP A 179 14.06 -11.93 -10.09
CA ASP A 179 13.49 -13.12 -9.44
C ASP A 179 11.98 -12.98 -9.22
N SER A 180 11.52 -11.80 -8.81
CA SER A 180 10.17 -11.63 -8.29
C SER A 180 9.11 -11.16 -9.30
N MET A 181 9.51 -10.63 -10.47
CA MET A 181 8.56 -10.16 -11.48
C MET A 181 8.10 -11.28 -12.43
N PRO A 182 6.86 -11.21 -12.95
CA PRO A 182 6.48 -12.05 -14.08
C PRO A 182 7.34 -11.71 -15.30
N ASP A 183 7.56 -12.71 -16.16
CA ASP A 183 8.43 -12.59 -17.34
C ASP A 183 9.85 -12.12 -16.97
N ALA A 184 10.47 -12.87 -16.03
CA ALA A 184 11.79 -12.61 -15.48
C ALA A 184 12.87 -12.39 -16.55
N ASP A 185 12.85 -13.19 -17.62
CA ASP A 185 13.82 -13.07 -18.72
C ASP A 185 13.69 -11.72 -19.44
N ALA A 186 12.47 -11.24 -19.69
CA ALA A 186 12.24 -9.93 -20.29
C ALA A 186 12.65 -8.79 -19.35
N VAL A 187 12.37 -8.92 -18.05
CA VAL A 187 12.78 -7.96 -17.03
C VAL A 187 14.29 -7.88 -16.93
N GLU A 188 14.98 -9.03 -16.90
CA GLU A 188 16.44 -9.11 -16.90
C GLU A 188 17.04 -8.46 -18.15
N ALA A 189 16.51 -8.77 -19.33
CA ALA A 189 16.95 -8.18 -20.59
C ALA A 189 16.78 -6.65 -20.59
N ALA A 190 15.66 -6.15 -20.06
CA ALA A 190 15.41 -4.71 -19.93
C ALA A 190 16.42 -4.04 -18.99
N ILE A 191 16.65 -4.62 -17.79
CA ILE A 191 17.62 -4.08 -16.82
C ILE A 191 19.03 -4.06 -17.43
N LYS A 192 19.43 -5.13 -18.10
CA LYS A 192 20.75 -5.24 -18.75
C LYS A 192 20.94 -4.24 -19.88
N ALA A 193 19.89 -3.91 -20.62
CA ALA A 193 19.93 -2.92 -21.70
C ALA A 193 19.82 -1.47 -21.20
N CYS A 194 19.41 -1.25 -19.94
CA CYS A 194 19.22 0.09 -19.39
C CYS A 194 20.57 0.83 -19.27
N PRO A 195 20.72 2.06 -19.81
CA PRO A 195 21.98 2.79 -19.80
C PRO A 195 22.57 3.07 -18.41
N PHE A 196 21.72 3.16 -17.39
CA PHE A 196 22.18 3.43 -16.02
C PHE A 196 21.27 2.73 -15.01
N VAL A 197 21.88 1.90 -14.16
CA VAL A 197 21.17 1.09 -13.16
C VAL A 197 21.87 1.24 -11.83
N VAL A 198 21.13 1.64 -10.81
CA VAL A 198 21.55 1.70 -9.41
C VAL A 198 20.79 0.63 -8.65
N ALA A 199 21.49 -0.14 -7.81
CA ALA A 199 20.86 -1.06 -6.86
C ALA A 199 21.26 -0.68 -5.41
N SER A 200 20.27 -0.36 -4.59
CA SER A 200 20.40 -0.24 -3.12
C SER A 200 19.88 -1.54 -2.51
N ASP A 201 20.78 -2.38 -2.00
CA ASP A 201 20.42 -3.71 -1.50
C ASP A 201 21.29 -4.11 -0.30
N VAL A 202 20.74 -4.99 0.53
CA VAL A 202 21.42 -5.58 1.70
C VAL A 202 22.27 -6.79 1.29
N LEU A 203 21.94 -7.43 0.17
CA LEU A 203 22.65 -8.56 -0.38
C LEU A 203 23.64 -8.09 -1.46
N ALA A 204 24.91 -8.46 -1.29
CA ALA A 204 25.95 -8.14 -2.26
C ALA A 204 25.71 -8.76 -3.65
N MET A 205 24.94 -9.86 -3.71
CA MET A 205 24.65 -10.61 -4.92
C MET A 205 23.18 -11.04 -4.96
N THR A 206 22.46 -10.54 -5.96
CA THR A 206 21.12 -10.99 -6.36
C THR A 206 21.07 -11.01 -7.89
N ASP A 207 20.04 -11.66 -8.46
CA ASP A 207 19.82 -11.71 -9.91
C ASP A 207 19.62 -10.32 -10.53
N THR A 208 19.22 -9.34 -9.73
CA THR A 208 19.14 -7.93 -10.13
C THR A 208 20.46 -7.18 -9.93
N VAL A 209 21.09 -7.30 -8.76
CA VAL A 209 22.31 -6.55 -8.39
C VAL A 209 23.47 -6.85 -9.34
N ARG A 210 23.52 -8.06 -9.93
CA ARG A 210 24.54 -8.42 -10.94
C ARG A 210 24.55 -7.48 -12.15
N HIS A 211 23.43 -6.85 -12.49
CA HIS A 211 23.28 -5.93 -13.63
C HIS A 211 23.40 -4.45 -13.26
N ALA A 212 23.62 -4.11 -11.99
CA ALA A 212 23.73 -2.73 -11.56
C ALA A 212 25.10 -2.13 -11.92
N HIS A 213 25.09 -0.89 -12.43
CA HIS A 213 26.28 -0.08 -12.69
C HIS A 213 26.81 0.55 -11.39
N VAL A 214 25.91 0.90 -10.47
CA VAL A 214 26.23 1.41 -9.13
C VAL A 214 25.55 0.53 -8.09
N ARG A 215 26.31 0.08 -7.09
CA ARG A 215 25.82 -0.72 -5.97
C ARG A 215 25.98 0.08 -4.70
N LEU A 216 24.88 0.30 -3.98
CA LEU A 216 24.83 1.06 -2.75
C LEU A 216 24.47 0.08 -1.62
N PRO A 217 25.42 -0.24 -0.71
CA PRO A 217 25.13 -1.17 0.38
C PRO A 217 24.11 -0.56 1.34
N ALA A 218 22.94 -1.19 1.43
CA ALA A 218 21.85 -0.75 2.29
C ALA A 218 21.90 -1.48 3.65
N ALA A 219 21.52 -0.78 4.72
CA ALA A 219 21.35 -1.40 6.03
C ALA A 219 20.17 -2.40 6.01
N ALA A 220 20.31 -3.53 6.70
CA ALA A 220 19.27 -4.53 6.85
C ALA A 220 18.25 -4.16 7.95
N TRP A 221 17.17 -4.95 8.06
CA TRP A 221 16.08 -4.69 9.01
C TRP A 221 16.57 -4.49 10.46
N GLY A 222 17.42 -5.39 10.96
CA GLY A 222 17.94 -5.31 12.33
C GLY A 222 18.95 -4.19 12.60
N GLU A 223 19.42 -3.53 11.54
CA GLU A 223 20.41 -2.45 11.57
C GLU A 223 19.74 -1.08 11.39
N LYS A 224 18.48 -1.08 10.94
CA LYS A 224 17.71 0.12 10.59
C LYS A 224 16.92 0.63 11.78
N ASP A 225 16.85 1.96 11.85
CA ASP A 225 15.97 2.69 12.73
C ASP A 225 14.83 3.37 11.94
N GLY A 226 13.61 3.32 12.46
CA GLY A 226 12.45 3.97 11.87
C GLY A 226 11.13 3.48 12.45
N SER A 227 10.10 3.43 11.61
CA SER A 227 8.76 2.92 11.93
C SER A 227 8.20 2.03 10.82
N VAL A 228 7.29 1.13 11.21
CA VAL A 228 6.55 0.25 10.28
C VAL A 228 5.05 0.32 10.58
N THR A 229 4.24 0.22 9.54
CA THR A 229 2.78 0.18 9.62
C THR A 229 2.24 -1.16 9.14
N ASN A 230 1.55 -1.87 10.03
CA ASN A 230 0.98 -3.19 9.74
C ASN A 230 -0.41 -3.11 9.07
N SER A 231 -1.03 -4.25 8.77
CA SER A 231 -2.32 -4.32 8.06
C SER A 231 -3.51 -3.74 8.83
N GLU A 232 -3.44 -3.61 10.15
CA GLU A 232 -4.47 -2.95 10.96
C GLU A 232 -4.19 -1.47 11.20
N ARG A 233 -3.31 -0.86 10.40
CA ARG A 233 -2.92 0.55 10.47
C ARG A 233 -2.11 0.92 11.72
N ARG A 234 -1.55 -0.07 12.41
CA ARG A 234 -0.73 0.18 13.61
C ARG A 234 0.69 0.57 13.20
N ILE A 235 1.07 1.80 13.53
CA ILE A 235 2.43 2.31 13.44
C ILE A 235 3.20 1.86 14.68
N SER A 236 4.38 1.28 14.48
CA SER A 236 5.26 0.81 15.56
C SER A 236 6.70 1.21 15.28
N ARG A 237 7.47 1.55 16.33
CA ARG A 237 8.92 1.79 16.23
C ARG A 237 9.67 0.52 15.85
N GLN A 238 10.53 0.63 14.83
CA GLN A 238 11.55 -0.35 14.48
C GLN A 238 12.92 0.15 14.96
N ARG A 239 13.42 -0.41 16.06
CA ARG A 239 14.72 -0.07 16.65
C ARG A 239 15.82 -0.94 16.05
N ALA A 240 16.97 -0.34 15.78
CA ALA A 240 18.18 -1.09 15.46
C ALA A 240 18.61 -1.91 16.69
N PHE A 241 18.90 -3.19 16.50
CA PHE A 241 19.45 -4.08 17.53
C PHE A 241 20.78 -4.72 17.08
N LEU A 242 21.26 -4.37 15.89
CA LEU A 242 22.57 -4.72 15.35
C LEU A 242 23.28 -3.45 14.86
N PRO A 243 24.62 -3.39 14.94
CA PRO A 243 25.38 -2.33 14.32
C PRO A 243 25.30 -2.43 12.79
N VAL A 244 25.32 -1.29 12.10
CA VAL A 244 25.38 -1.24 10.63
C VAL A 244 26.75 -1.75 10.15
N PRO A 245 26.80 -2.73 9.23
CA PRO A 245 28.05 -3.33 8.79
C PRO A 245 28.81 -2.47 7.78
N GLY A 246 30.11 -2.29 8.01
CA GLY A 246 31.03 -1.68 7.05
C GLY A 246 30.57 -0.30 6.54
N GLU A 247 30.43 -0.18 5.22
CA GLU A 247 30.00 1.06 4.56
C GLU A 247 28.49 1.13 4.32
N ALA A 248 27.71 0.16 4.81
CA ALA A 248 26.27 0.17 4.63
C ALA A 248 25.64 1.42 5.25
N ARG A 249 24.55 1.91 4.65
CA ARG A 249 23.81 3.09 5.12
C ARG A 249 22.31 2.83 5.01
N ALA A 250 21.53 3.53 5.82
CA ALA A 250 20.08 3.47 5.70
C ALA A 250 19.62 4.07 4.36
N ASP A 251 18.56 3.52 3.76
CA ASP A 251 18.08 3.97 2.44
C ASP A 251 17.74 5.47 2.38
N TRP A 252 17.15 6.02 3.45
CA TRP A 252 16.85 7.45 3.52
C TRP A 252 18.11 8.32 3.44
N TRP A 253 19.21 7.87 4.06
CA TRP A 253 20.49 8.57 4.02
C TRP A 253 21.08 8.54 2.62
N ILE A 254 21.00 7.38 1.96
CA ILE A 254 21.47 7.22 0.58
C ILE A 254 20.71 8.18 -0.36
N ILE A 255 19.38 8.24 -0.25
CA ILE A 255 18.55 9.19 -1.02
C ILE A 255 18.96 10.63 -0.73
N ALA A 256 19.10 11.00 0.55
CA ALA A 256 19.48 12.35 0.94
C ALA A 256 20.85 12.76 0.40
N GLU A 257 21.84 11.85 0.42
CA GLU A 257 23.18 12.13 -0.10
C GLU A 257 23.24 12.27 -1.62
N VAL A 258 22.41 11.52 -2.35
CA VAL A 258 22.22 11.71 -3.80
C VAL A 258 21.57 13.07 -4.06
N ALA A 259 20.50 13.40 -3.35
CA ALA A 259 19.78 14.67 -3.51
C ALA A 259 20.69 15.89 -3.22
N LYS A 260 21.51 15.83 -2.17
CA LYS A 260 22.52 16.87 -1.87
C LYS A 260 23.50 17.06 -3.03
N ARG A 261 23.99 15.98 -3.63
CA ARG A 261 24.90 16.03 -4.80
C ARG A 261 24.22 16.51 -6.08
N MET A 262 22.90 16.40 -6.17
CA MET A 262 22.09 16.99 -7.24
C MET A 262 21.77 18.47 -7.03
N GLY A 263 22.21 19.09 -5.92
CA GLY A 263 22.07 20.52 -5.66
C GLY A 263 20.81 20.92 -4.89
N ILE A 264 20.08 19.96 -4.29
CA ILE A 264 18.86 20.21 -3.49
C ILE A 264 19.09 19.88 -2.01
N ALA A 265 20.26 20.22 -1.49
CA ALA A 265 20.73 19.82 -0.16
C ALA A 265 19.83 20.30 0.99
N GLU A 266 19.27 21.50 0.88
CA GLU A 266 18.41 22.10 1.93
C GLU A 266 17.17 21.24 2.20
N ALA A 267 16.51 20.75 1.14
CA ALA A 267 15.30 19.92 1.22
C ALA A 267 15.56 18.48 1.71
N PHE A 268 16.82 18.06 1.81
CA PHE A 268 17.22 16.70 2.21
C PHE A 268 18.21 16.71 3.39
N SER A 269 18.12 17.72 4.24
CA SER A 269 19.02 17.94 5.38
C SER A 269 18.60 17.21 6.67
N TYR A 270 17.99 16.03 6.54
CA TYR A 270 17.52 15.24 7.69
C TYR A 270 18.66 14.72 8.56
N ALA A 271 18.52 14.91 9.88
CA ALA A 271 19.49 14.42 10.87
C ALA A 271 19.18 13.00 11.35
N SER A 272 17.91 12.56 11.31
CA SER A 272 17.47 11.28 11.85
C SER A 272 16.14 10.82 11.24
N PRO A 273 15.76 9.53 11.41
CA PRO A 273 14.42 9.05 11.08
C PRO A 273 13.29 9.80 11.82
N ALA A 274 13.54 10.28 13.05
CA ALA A 274 12.57 11.07 13.80
C ALA A 274 12.19 12.36 13.06
N ALA A 275 13.17 13.06 12.47
CA ALA A 275 12.91 14.28 11.69
C ALA A 275 12.06 14.00 10.44
N ILE A 276 12.32 12.87 9.75
CA ILE A 276 11.53 12.43 8.58
C ILE A 276 10.11 12.06 9.01
N PHE A 277 9.95 11.35 10.12
CA PHE A 277 8.65 10.99 10.66
C PHE A 277 7.84 12.22 11.08
N ALA A 278 8.47 13.19 11.73
CA ALA A 278 7.84 14.46 12.10
C ALA A 278 7.36 15.25 10.88
N GLU A 279 8.15 15.29 9.79
CA GLU A 279 7.72 15.91 8.53
C GLU A 279 6.55 15.14 7.90
N HIS A 280 6.61 13.81 7.86
CA HIS A 280 5.53 12.98 7.33
C HIS A 280 4.23 13.19 8.11
N ALA A 281 4.31 13.30 9.44
CA ALA A 281 3.18 13.62 10.29
C ALA A 281 2.62 15.02 10.02
N ALA A 282 3.49 16.02 9.88
CA ALA A 282 3.09 17.37 9.52
C ALA A 282 2.38 17.43 8.15
N LEU A 283 2.89 16.70 7.13
CA LEU A 283 2.25 16.61 5.81
C LEU A 283 0.87 15.97 5.89
N SER A 284 0.70 14.93 6.72
CA SER A 284 -0.59 14.26 6.87
C SER A 284 -1.70 15.21 7.36
N ALA A 285 -1.35 16.11 8.29
CA ALA A 285 -2.27 17.08 8.89
C ALA A 285 -2.43 18.37 8.06
N PHE A 286 -1.42 18.72 7.24
CA PHE A 286 -1.41 19.95 6.47
C PHE A 286 -2.66 20.07 5.59
N GLU A 287 -3.48 21.10 5.84
CA GLU A 287 -4.75 21.34 5.17
C GLU A 287 -5.65 20.09 5.08
N ASN A 288 -5.64 19.23 6.10
CA ASN A 288 -6.48 18.03 6.12
C ASN A 288 -7.92 18.35 6.53
N HIS A 289 -8.11 19.05 7.65
CA HIS A 289 -9.43 19.44 8.18
C HIS A 289 -10.43 18.28 8.28
N GLY A 290 -9.94 17.05 8.50
CA GLY A 290 -10.75 15.83 8.55
C GLY A 290 -11.21 15.29 7.19
N ALA A 291 -10.74 15.84 6.06
CA ALA A 291 -11.13 15.38 4.73
C ALA A 291 -10.51 14.02 4.34
N ARG A 292 -9.35 13.69 4.92
CA ARG A 292 -8.65 12.41 4.70
C ARG A 292 -8.51 11.67 6.03
N GLU A 293 -8.78 10.37 6.00
CA GLU A 293 -8.69 9.48 7.16
C GLU A 293 -7.25 9.28 7.66
N PHE A 294 -6.23 9.43 6.80
CA PHE A 294 -4.85 9.34 7.25
C PHE A 294 -4.39 10.69 7.80
N ASP A 295 -4.32 10.76 9.12
CA ASP A 295 -3.82 11.90 9.87
C ASP A 295 -3.06 11.39 11.09
N ILE A 296 -1.78 11.73 11.20
CA ILE A 296 -0.96 11.46 12.39
C ILE A 296 -0.36 12.76 12.94
N GLY A 297 -1.07 13.87 12.74
CA GLY A 297 -0.65 15.22 13.10
C GLY A 297 -0.29 15.41 14.57
N ALA A 298 -0.77 14.53 15.47
CA ALA A 298 -0.35 14.51 16.88
C ALA A 298 1.17 14.38 17.06
N TYR A 299 1.86 13.84 16.05
CA TYR A 299 3.32 13.67 16.03
C TYR A 299 4.06 14.67 15.13
N ALA A 300 3.37 15.70 14.64
CA ALA A 300 4.02 16.80 13.95
C ALA A 300 5.00 17.49 14.91
N GLY A 301 6.28 17.52 14.55
CA GLY A 301 7.34 18.10 15.39
C GLY A 301 7.80 17.21 16.54
N VAL A 302 7.49 15.91 16.53
CA VAL A 302 8.05 14.95 17.50
C VAL A 302 9.58 15.02 17.50
N ASP A 303 10.18 15.12 18.68
CA ASP A 303 11.63 15.12 18.83
C ASP A 303 12.20 13.70 18.86
N ALA A 304 13.53 13.58 18.88
CA ALA A 304 14.20 12.29 18.84
C ALA A 304 13.95 11.44 20.09
N GLU A 305 13.84 12.06 21.28
CA GLU A 305 13.61 11.36 22.54
C GLU A 305 12.19 10.79 22.59
N THR A 306 11.20 11.60 22.25
CA THR A 306 9.79 11.16 22.18
C THR A 306 9.59 10.13 21.07
N TYR A 307 10.25 10.29 19.92
CA TYR A 307 10.22 9.29 18.85
C TYR A 307 10.85 7.96 19.29
N GLU A 308 11.92 8.01 20.08
CA GLU A 308 12.56 6.81 20.63
C GLU A 308 11.63 6.05 21.56
N GLU A 309 10.76 6.73 22.32
CA GLU A 309 9.82 6.10 23.26
C GLU A 309 8.43 5.85 22.66
N LEU A 310 8.23 6.13 21.37
CA LEU A 310 6.94 6.06 20.70
C LEU A 310 6.26 4.69 20.87
N ALA A 311 5.15 4.69 21.61
CA ALA A 311 4.30 3.53 21.80
C ALA A 311 3.53 3.20 20.52
N PRO A 312 3.25 1.91 20.23
CA PRO A 312 2.46 1.55 19.06
C PRO A 312 1.04 2.11 19.08
N PHE A 313 0.64 2.82 18.03
CA PHE A 313 -0.68 3.44 17.90
C PHE A 313 -1.30 3.11 16.52
N GLN A 314 -2.62 3.22 16.39
CA GLN A 314 -3.33 3.04 15.11
C GLN A 314 -3.75 4.41 14.60
N TRP A 315 -3.46 4.74 13.34
CA TRP A 315 -3.99 5.98 12.76
C TRP A 315 -5.48 5.82 12.37
N PRO A 316 -6.26 6.92 12.35
CA PRO A 316 -5.86 8.31 12.61
C PRO A 316 -5.54 8.66 14.07
N GLU A 317 -4.56 9.55 14.26
CA GLU A 317 -4.19 10.24 15.50
C GLU A 317 -3.94 11.73 15.18
N PRO A 318 -4.99 12.52 14.91
CA PRO A 318 -4.85 13.93 14.58
C PRO A 318 -4.38 14.74 15.80
N ALA A 319 -3.74 15.89 15.55
CA ALA A 319 -3.44 16.82 16.64
C ALA A 319 -4.74 17.23 17.35
N SER A 320 -4.68 17.32 18.69
CA SER A 320 -5.81 17.88 19.44
C SER A 320 -6.07 19.32 18.96
N PRO A 321 -7.33 19.72 18.75
CA PRO A 321 -7.69 21.06 18.31
C PRO A 321 -7.32 22.16 19.30
#